data_AF-A0A2D5TYK2-F1
#
_entry.id   AF-A0A2D5TYK2-F1
#
_cell.length_a   1.000
_cell.length_b   1.000
_cell.length_c   1.000
_cell.angle_alpha   90.00
_cell.angle_beta   90.00
_cell.angle_gamma   90.00
#
_symmetry.space_group_name_H-M   'P 1'
#
loop_
_entity.id
_entity.type
_entity.pdbx_description
1 polymer ?
#
loop_
_entity_poly.entity_id
_entity_poly.type
_entity_poly.pdbx_seq_one_letter_code
_entity_poly.pdbx_strand_id
1 'polypeptide(L)' 'MKASELRELSADELNSKHRELKEEFMRIRCNTVLSSDSDVHQMKKTRKDIARINTILNEKQRSTHAERS' A
#
# COMPACT_ATOMS: atom_id res chain seq x y z
N MET A 1 7.06 2.49 -4.67
CA MET A 1 7.78 1.58 -3.73
C MET A 1 8.50 0.47 -4.49
N LYS A 2 9.72 0.08 -4.10
CA LYS A 2 10.33 -1.18 -4.56
C LYS A 2 9.78 -2.33 -3.72
N ALA A 3 9.45 -3.45 -4.36
CA ALA A 3 8.88 -4.61 -3.67
C ALA A 3 9.86 -5.26 -2.67
N SER A 4 11.17 -5.09 -2.88
CA SER A 4 12.21 -5.64 -2.01
C SER A 4 12.18 -5.03 -0.61
N GLU A 5 12.16 -3.70 -0.51
CA GLU A 5 12.07 -2.97 0.76
C GLU A 5 10.78 -3.28 1.53
N LEU A 6 9.68 -3.57 0.81
CA LEU A 6 8.42 -3.94 1.44
C LEU A 6 8.42 -5.35 2.04
N ARG A 7 9.25 -6.27 1.55
CA ARG A 7 9.35 -7.63 2.10
C ARG A 7 10.18 -7.69 3.37
N GLU A 8 11.22 -6.85 3.45
CA GLU A 8 12.12 -6.74 4.60
C GLU A 8 11.44 -6.17 5.85
N LEU A 9 10.40 -5.36 5.68
CA LEU A 9 9.64 -4.75 6.78
C LEU A 9 8.76 -5.76 7.53
N SER A 10 8.56 -5.54 8.83
CA SER A 10 7.64 -6.33 9.65
C SER A 10 6.18 -6.16 9.21
N ALA A 11 5.31 -7.11 9.58
CA ALA A 11 3.87 -7.02 9.30
C ALA A 11 3.24 -5.74 9.89
N ASP A 12 3.71 -5.30 11.06
CA ASP A 12 3.22 -4.08 11.73
C ASP A 12 3.67 -2.80 11.01
N GLU A 13 4.90 -2.78 10.49
CA GLU A 13 5.41 -1.67 9.70
C GLU A 13 4.73 -1.57 8.34
N LEU A 14 4.43 -2.72 7.72
CA LEU A 14 3.62 -2.80 6.49
C LEU A 14 2.21 -2.24 6.72
N ASN A 15 1.57 -2.58 7.84
CA ASN A 15 0.26 -2.04 8.21
C ASN A 15 0.31 -0.53 8.48
N SER A 16 1.36 -0.05 9.12
CA SER A 16 1.56 1.38 9.39
C SER A 16 1.72 2.17 8.08
N LYS A 17 2.60 1.70 7.17
CA LYS A 17 2.74 2.28 5.83
C LYS A 17 1.46 2.20 5.00
N HIS A 18 0.71 1.11 5.12
CA HIS A 18 -0.59 0.99 4.44
C HIS A 18 -1.57 2.08 4.90
N ARG A 19 -1.59 2.41 6.20
CA ARG A 19 -2.44 3.48 6.74
C ARG A 19 -2.03 4.85 6.22
N GLU A 20 -0.73 5.16 6.25
CA GLU A 20 -0.18 6.41 5.72
C GLU A 20 -0.51 6.60 4.23
N LEU A 21 -0.30 5.57 3.40
CA LEU A 21 -0.62 5.62 1.98
C LEU A 21 -2.12 5.82 1.71
N LYS A 22 -2.99 5.30 2.59
CA LYS A 22 -4.44 5.47 2.49
C LYS A 22 -4.87 6.89 2.84
N GLU A 23 -4.24 7.50 3.84
CA GLU A 23 -4.43 8.91 4.18
C GLU A 23 -3.94 9.83 3.04
N GLU A 24 -2.77 9.54 2.48
CA GLU A 24 -2.26 10.29 1.32
C GLU A 24 -3.17 10.13 0.11
N PHE A 25 -3.70 8.93 -0.15
CA PHE A 25 -4.68 8.69 -1.21
C PHE A 25 -5.99 9.47 -0.98
N MET A 26 -6.46 9.57 0.26
CA MET A 26 -7.62 10.41 0.62
C MET A 26 -7.34 11.88 0.35
N ARG A 27 -6.16 12.38 0.76
CA ARG A 27 -5.74 13.77 0.50
C ARG A 27 -5.69 14.07 -0.99
N ILE A 28 -5.06 13.20 -1.79
CA ILE A 28 -4.98 13.35 -3.25
C ILE A 28 -6.40 13.40 -3.84
N ARG A 29 -7.29 12.48 -3.44
CA ARG A 29 -8.67 12.45 -3.94
C ARG A 29 -9.44 13.72 -3.61
N CYS A 30 -9.32 14.24 -2.39
CA CYS A 30 -9.95 15.51 -2.01
C CYS A 30 -9.40 16.67 -2.86
N ASN A 31 -8.09 16.70 -3.09
CA ASN A 31 -7.46 17.70 -3.96
C ASN A 31 -7.90 17.57 -5.42
N THR A 32 -8.13 16.36 -5.93
CA THR A 32 -8.65 16.13 -7.29
C THR A 32 -10.06 16.69 -7.49
N VAL A 33 -10.89 16.63 -6.46
CA VAL A 33 -12.26 17.18 -6.52
C VAL A 33 -12.24 18.70 -6.46
N LEU A 34 -11.29 19.29 -5.73
CA LEU A 34 -11.15 20.74 -5.57
C LEU A 34 -10.36 21.40 -6.72
N SER A 35 -9.48 20.64 -7.39
CA SER A 35 -8.60 21.13 -8.45
C SER A 35 -8.47 20.05 -9.53
N SER A 36 -9.11 20.29 -10.67
CA SER A 36 -9.18 19.35 -11.81
C SER A 36 -7.82 18.92 -12.37
N ASP A 37 -6.75 19.67 -12.06
CA ASP A 37 -5.37 19.43 -12.51
C ASP A 37 -4.56 18.50 -11.61
N SER A 38 -5.18 17.85 -10.62
CA SER A 38 -4.43 16.98 -9.72
C SER A 38 -3.83 15.77 -10.46
N ASP A 39 -2.59 15.43 -10.09
CA ASP A 39 -1.82 14.31 -10.63
C ASP A 39 -2.53 12.95 -10.50
N VAL A 40 -3.35 12.60 -11.50
CA VAL A 40 -3.98 11.27 -11.66
C VAL A 40 -2.92 10.17 -11.65
N HIS A 41 -1.69 10.50 -12.05
CA HIS A 41 -0.54 9.60 -12.01
C HIS A 41 -0.15 9.21 -10.58
N GLN A 42 -0.11 10.15 -9.64
CA GLN A 42 0.17 9.87 -8.23
C GLN A 42 -0.93 9.00 -7.62
N MET A 43 -2.20 9.28 -7.93
CA MET A 43 -3.32 8.46 -7.48
C MET A 43 -3.20 6.99 -7.94
N LYS A 44 -2.80 6.76 -9.20
CA LYS A 44 -2.54 5.40 -9.73
C LYS A 44 -1.34 4.74 -9.05
N LYS A 45 -0.28 5.51 -8.77
CA LYS A 45 0.93 5.02 -8.09
C LYS A 45 0.63 4.58 -6.65
N THR A 46 -0.04 5.43 -5.86
CA THR A 46 -0.44 5.12 -4.48
C THR A 46 -1.36 3.91 -4.41
N ARG A 47 -2.32 3.77 -5.35
CA ARG A 47 -3.18 2.58 -5.44
C ARG A 47 -2.38 1.30 -5.69
N LYS A 48 -1.39 1.34 -6.60
CA LYS A 48 -0.51 0.19 -6.87
C LYS A 48 0.37 -0.15 -5.67
N ASP A 49 0.86 0.86 -4.96
CA ASP A 49 1.69 0.64 -3.77
C ASP A 49 0.87 0.03 -2.61
N ILE A 50 -0.39 0.44 -2.42
CA ILE A 50 -1.35 -0.22 -1.49
C ILE A 50 -1.56 -1.69 -1.86
N ALA A 51 -1.80 -1.97 -3.16
CA ALA A 51 -2.02 -3.34 -3.61
C ALA A 51 -0.80 -4.25 -3.34
N ARG A 52 0.41 -3.73 -3.57
CA ARG A 52 1.66 -4.47 -3.29
C ARG A 52 1.81 -4.83 -1.81
N ILE A 53 1.50 -3.91 -0.90
CA ILE A 53 1.55 -4.17 0.55
C ILE A 53 0.58 -5.30 0.93
N ASN A 54 -0.66 -5.24 0.43
CA ASN A 54 -1.66 -6.27 0.69
C ASN A 54 -1.25 -7.65 0.14
N THR A 55 -0.62 -7.69 -1.04
CA THR A 55 -0.07 -8.94 -1.58
C THR A 55 1.01 -9.52 -0.67
N ILE A 56 1.96 -8.71 -0.19
CA ILE A 56 3.05 -9.18 0.68
C ILE A 56 2.52 -9.64 2.04
N LEU A 57 1.54 -8.94 2.61
CA LEU A 57 0.87 -9.38 3.84
C LEU A 57 0.21 -10.75 3.65
N ASN A 58 -0.46 -10.96 2.52
CA ASN A 58 -1.09 -12.24 2.19
C ASN A 58 -0.04 -13.34 1.92
N GLU A 59 1.09 -13.03 1.28
CA GLU A 59 2.21 -13.96 1.11
C GLU A 59 2.75 -14.43 2.47
N LYS A 60 2.96 -13.51 3.43
CA LYS A 60 3.40 -13.84 4.80
C LYS A 60 2.36 -14.64 5.59
N GLN A 61 1.07 -14.37 5.39
CA GLN A 61 -0.01 -15.16 5.99
C GLN A 61 -0.09 -16.57 5.39
N ARG A 62 0.13 -16.71 4.08
CA ARG A 62 0.12 -18.02 3.42
C ARG A 62 1.31 -18.89 3.83
N SER A 63 2.51 -18.31 3.95
CA SER A 63 3.69 -19.06 4.41
C SER A 63 3.50 -19.61 5.83
N THR A 64 2.97 -18.79 6.74
CA THR A 64 2.68 -19.20 8.13
C THR A 64 1.55 -20.24 8.25
N HIS A 65 0.61 -20.26 7.31
CA HIS A 65 -0.45 -21.28 7.28
C HIS A 65 0.03 -22.61 6.68
N ALA A 66 0.93 -22.56 5.70
CA ALA A 66 1.54 -23.75 5.09
C ALA A 66 2.45 -24.53 6.06
N GLU A 67 3.08 -23.86 7.03
CA GLU A 67 3.89 -24.52 8.07
C GLU A 67 3.06 -25.16 9.20
N ARG A 68 1.76 -24.83 9.28
CA ARG A 68 0.84 -25.32 10.32
C ARG A 68 -0.04 -26.49 9.88
N SER A 69 0.03 -26.89 8.61
CA SER A 69 -0.74 -27.98 8.00
C SER A 69 0.16 -29.17 7.70
#